data_AF-A0A9E1H7A6-F1
#
_entry.id   AF-A0A9E1H7A6-F1
#
_cell.length_a   1.000
_cell.length_b   1.000
_cell.length_c   1.000
_cell.angle_alpha   90.00
_cell.angle_beta   90.00
_cell.angle_gamma   90.00
#
_symmetry.space_group_name_H-M   'P 1'
#
loop_
_entity.id
_entity.type
_entity.pdbx_description
1 polymer ?
#
loop_
_entity_poly.entity_id
_entity_poly.type
_entity_poly.pdbx_seq_one_letter_code
_entity_poly.pdbx_strand_id
1 'polypeptide(L)'
;MGEIDFSKKIIKILDTNILQMIIKKAVTKGFTVQGFAKNIWMAPEALICAALERKKKGKYQSSIFLEALNETEVDDEIVNLAKNWLRDKDERDEIERKIEQISLKKIEKKEKRIIIEEKNEQENIEKKKNQNYEKDIQQLQIKNKKLQNTIQDLRIGGEDYQKEISRLQKEKGKLERQVEEKIYENKKMEDEISGLKENIRKLEYELDLCKQENINYQEIFERAPKVLCFSKKDINKDNFPFYNVEQLYKWSDECEETIKRDKYKEIWIIETDFSYSEVMKMKRLPCDKIVLKSNIKSLIEKVGGFSNGYAR
;
A
#
# COMPACT_ATOMS: atom_id res chain seq x y z
N MET A 1 17.13 -98.16 -2.38
CA MET A 1 15.87 -97.65 -1.75
C MET A 1 14.80 -98.73 -1.67
N GLY A 2 13.81 -98.63 -0.76
CA GLY A 2 12.65 -99.55 -0.73
C GLY A 2 11.57 -99.17 -1.76
N GLU A 3 10.68 -100.10 -2.13
CA GLU A 3 9.62 -99.85 -3.14
C GLU A 3 8.71 -98.66 -2.82
N ILE A 4 8.41 -98.44 -1.53
CA ILE A 4 7.54 -97.35 -1.07
C ILE A 4 8.24 -95.99 -1.29
N ASP A 5 9.49 -95.88 -0.86
CA ASP A 5 10.28 -94.65 -0.98
C ASP A 5 10.57 -94.34 -2.45
N PHE A 6 10.86 -95.38 -3.24
CA PHE A 6 11.05 -95.25 -4.68
C PHE A 6 9.77 -94.74 -5.36
N SER A 7 8.62 -95.35 -5.06
CA SER A 7 7.33 -94.93 -5.60
C SER A 7 6.99 -93.48 -5.26
N LYS A 8 7.21 -93.04 -4.01
CA LYS A 8 7.02 -91.64 -3.60
C LYS A 8 7.92 -90.69 -4.37
N LYS A 9 9.18 -91.09 -4.60
CA LYS A 9 10.16 -90.28 -5.32
C LYS A 9 9.78 -90.11 -6.78
N ILE A 10 9.31 -91.18 -7.43
CA ILE A 10 8.78 -91.16 -8.80
C ILE A 10 7.54 -90.27 -8.92
N ILE A 11 6.58 -90.38 -7.99
CA ILE A 11 5.36 -89.56 -8.01
C ILE A 11 5.67 -88.05 -7.99
N LYS A 12 6.66 -87.63 -7.20
CA LYS A 12 7.08 -86.22 -7.07
C LYS A 12 7.68 -85.61 -8.33
N ILE A 13 8.23 -86.43 -9.23
CA ILE A 13 8.97 -85.95 -10.40
C ILE A 13 8.22 -86.18 -11.71
N LEU A 14 7.27 -87.12 -11.74
CA LEU A 14 6.44 -87.37 -12.91
C LEU A 14 5.62 -86.13 -13.25
N ASP A 15 5.43 -85.91 -14.56
CA ASP A 15 4.49 -84.88 -14.99
C ASP A 15 3.07 -85.28 -14.63
N THR A 16 2.25 -84.27 -14.28
CA THR A 16 0.90 -84.46 -13.74
C THR A 16 0.04 -85.35 -14.64
N ASN A 17 0.16 -85.22 -15.96
CA ASN A 17 -0.60 -86.02 -16.93
C ASN A 17 -0.18 -87.49 -16.93
N ILE A 18 1.11 -87.78 -16.81
CA ILE A 18 1.66 -89.15 -16.81
C ILE A 18 1.33 -89.84 -15.48
N LEU A 19 1.46 -89.13 -14.36
CA LEU A 19 1.07 -89.62 -13.05
C LEU A 19 -0.42 -90.01 -13.03
N GLN A 20 -1.30 -89.18 -13.58
CA GLN A 20 -2.73 -89.47 -13.68
C GLN A 20 -3.02 -90.75 -14.49
N MET A 21 -2.29 -90.97 -15.60
CA MET A 21 -2.43 -92.18 -16.41
C MET A 21 -2.02 -93.45 -15.66
N ILE A 22 -0.86 -93.42 -14.98
CA ILE A 22 -0.36 -94.56 -14.20
C ILE A 22 -1.33 -94.90 -13.07
N ILE A 23 -1.88 -93.89 -12.38
CA ILE A 23 -2.85 -94.10 -11.30
C ILE A 23 -4.16 -94.70 -11.84
N LYS A 24 -4.67 -94.27 -13.00
CA LYS A 24 -5.85 -94.90 -13.63
C LYS A 24 -5.63 -96.41 -13.85
N LYS A 25 -4.43 -96.80 -14.27
CA LYS A 25 -4.06 -98.22 -14.48
C LYS A 25 -3.81 -98.97 -13.17
N ALA A 26 -3.29 -98.30 -12.14
CA ALA A 26 -3.15 -98.89 -10.81
C ALA A 26 -4.53 -99.16 -10.16
N VAL A 27 -5.52 -98.30 -10.41
CA VAL A 27 -6.89 -98.46 -9.89
C VAL A 27 -7.54 -99.73 -10.43
N THR A 28 -7.38 -100.06 -11.71
CA THR A 28 -7.89 -101.32 -12.29
C THR A 28 -7.26 -102.56 -11.66
N LYS A 29 -6.10 -102.41 -11.00
CA LYS A 29 -5.39 -103.45 -10.25
C LYS A 29 -5.66 -103.42 -8.73
N GLY A 30 -6.56 -102.55 -8.28
CA GLY A 30 -7.03 -102.49 -6.90
C GLY A 30 -6.43 -101.39 -6.03
N PHE A 31 -5.64 -100.46 -6.61
CA PHE A 31 -5.12 -99.26 -5.93
C PHE A 31 -6.25 -98.35 -5.43
N THR A 32 -6.14 -97.82 -4.21
CA THR A 32 -7.17 -96.98 -3.60
C THR A 32 -6.57 -95.92 -2.68
N VAL A 33 -7.03 -94.67 -2.86
CA VAL A 33 -6.66 -93.54 -2.02
C VAL A 33 -7.82 -93.23 -1.07
N GLN A 34 -7.52 -93.00 0.21
CA GLN A 34 -8.55 -92.65 1.19
C GLN A 34 -9.25 -91.36 0.80
N GLY A 35 -10.59 -91.36 0.84
CA GLY A 35 -11.42 -90.21 0.45
C GLY A 35 -11.72 -90.11 -1.05
N PHE A 36 -11.17 -90.97 -1.90
CA PHE A 36 -11.41 -90.98 -3.34
C PHE A 36 -11.93 -92.34 -3.80
N ALA A 37 -13.21 -92.43 -4.15
CA ALA A 37 -13.86 -93.69 -4.59
C ALA A 37 -14.03 -93.81 -6.11
N LYS A 38 -14.25 -92.70 -6.84
CA LYS A 38 -14.54 -92.70 -8.30
C LYS A 38 -13.43 -92.07 -9.16
N ASN A 39 -12.75 -91.03 -8.68
CA ASN A 39 -11.73 -90.27 -9.44
C ASN A 39 -10.36 -90.28 -8.75
N ILE A 40 -9.83 -91.48 -8.49
CA ILE A 40 -8.59 -91.65 -7.70
C ILE A 40 -7.37 -90.99 -8.37
N TRP A 41 -7.34 -90.90 -9.70
CA TRP A 41 -6.26 -90.23 -10.44
C TRP A 41 -6.21 -88.72 -10.24
N MET A 42 -7.28 -88.08 -9.75
CA MET A 42 -7.28 -86.65 -9.44
C MET A 42 -6.87 -86.33 -8.00
N ALA A 43 -6.51 -87.35 -7.21
CA ALA A 43 -6.13 -87.14 -5.83
C ALA A 43 -4.85 -86.27 -5.76
N PRO A 44 -4.77 -85.32 -4.80
CA PRO A 44 -3.55 -84.59 -4.51
C PRO A 44 -2.36 -85.51 -4.30
N GLU A 45 -1.19 -85.11 -4.81
CA GLU A 45 0.07 -85.87 -4.78
C GLU A 45 0.41 -86.40 -3.37
N ALA A 46 0.18 -85.57 -2.34
CA ALA A 46 0.39 -85.93 -0.93
C ALA A 46 -0.48 -87.12 -0.47
N LEU A 47 -1.74 -87.18 -0.92
CA LEU A 47 -2.67 -88.26 -0.57
C LEU A 47 -2.37 -89.54 -1.35
N ILE A 48 -1.90 -89.43 -2.59
CA ILE A 48 -1.42 -90.58 -3.37
C ILE A 48 -0.18 -91.18 -2.70
N CYS A 49 0.78 -90.34 -2.28
CA CYS A 49 1.97 -90.78 -1.56
C CYS A 49 1.64 -91.51 -0.25
N ALA A 50 0.64 -91.03 0.49
CA ALA A 50 0.17 -91.65 1.74
C ALA A 50 -0.56 -92.99 1.50
N ALA A 51 -1.15 -93.20 0.33
CA ALA A 51 -1.81 -94.46 -0.01
C ALA A 51 -0.82 -95.61 -0.25
N LEU A 52 0.39 -95.31 -0.74
CA LEU A 52 1.44 -96.30 -1.07
C LEU A 52 1.86 -97.16 0.12
N GLU A 53 1.84 -96.61 1.33
CA GLU A 53 2.27 -97.28 2.57
C GLU A 53 1.27 -98.35 3.05
N ARG A 54 0.05 -98.36 2.53
CA ARG A 54 -1.03 -99.23 3.03
C ARG A 54 -0.96 -100.59 2.37
N LYS A 55 -1.31 -101.64 3.13
CA LYS A 55 -1.55 -102.99 2.61
C LYS A 55 -3.01 -103.20 2.27
N LYS A 56 -3.28 -103.85 1.15
CA LYS A 56 -4.61 -104.29 0.74
C LYS A 56 -4.52 -105.70 0.19
N LYS A 57 -5.33 -106.63 0.74
CA LYS A 57 -5.29 -108.06 0.40
C LYS A 57 -3.86 -108.65 0.45
N GLY A 58 -3.07 -108.25 1.46
CA GLY A 58 -1.70 -108.75 1.66
C GLY A 58 -0.59 -108.09 0.83
N LYS A 59 -0.91 -107.29 -0.21
CA LYS A 59 0.07 -106.55 -1.04
C LYS A 59 0.14 -105.07 -0.66
N TYR A 60 1.33 -104.47 -0.70
CA TYR A 60 1.48 -103.01 -0.57
C TYR A 60 0.94 -102.30 -1.80
N GLN A 61 0.31 -101.15 -1.59
CA GLN A 61 -0.17 -100.33 -2.70
C GLN A 61 0.97 -99.73 -3.54
N SER A 62 2.18 -99.57 -2.97
CA SER A 62 3.40 -99.25 -3.73
C SER A 62 3.69 -100.30 -4.81
N SER A 63 3.54 -101.58 -4.49
CA SER A 63 3.78 -102.65 -5.47
C SER A 63 2.73 -102.63 -6.58
N ILE A 64 1.46 -102.33 -6.25
CA ILE A 64 0.39 -102.16 -7.26
C ILE A 64 0.68 -100.96 -8.18
N PHE A 65 1.17 -99.85 -7.62
CA PHE A 65 1.57 -98.68 -8.38
C PHE A 65 2.74 -98.97 -9.32
N LEU A 66 3.79 -99.64 -8.82
CA LEU A 66 4.95 -100.03 -9.62
C LEU A 66 4.61 -101.05 -10.70
N GLU A 67 3.69 -101.98 -10.42
CA GLU A 67 3.19 -102.94 -11.39
C GLU A 67 2.42 -102.24 -12.53
N ALA A 68 1.60 -101.24 -12.20
CA ALA A 68 0.91 -100.42 -13.19
C ALA A 68 1.88 -99.54 -13.99
N LEU A 69 2.90 -98.98 -13.33
CA LEU A 69 3.96 -98.20 -13.96
C LEU A 69 4.75 -99.06 -14.96
N ASN A 70 5.08 -100.30 -14.60
CA ASN A 70 5.84 -101.21 -15.45
C ASN A 70 5.11 -101.55 -16.76
N GLU A 71 3.78 -101.66 -16.69
CA GLU A 71 2.94 -101.92 -17.86
C GLU A 71 2.55 -100.67 -18.64
N THR A 72 2.96 -99.47 -18.21
CA THR A 72 2.57 -98.23 -18.89
C THR A 72 3.43 -98.03 -20.14
N GLU A 73 2.82 -98.04 -21.32
CA GLU A 73 3.48 -97.79 -22.61
C GLU A 73 3.61 -96.28 -22.89
N VAL A 74 4.26 -95.56 -21.99
CA VAL A 74 4.61 -94.14 -22.18
C VAL A 74 6.11 -94.04 -22.36
N ASP A 75 6.52 -93.37 -23.43
CA ASP A 75 7.92 -93.02 -23.69
C ASP A 75 8.28 -91.77 -22.88
N ASP A 76 8.65 -92.00 -21.63
CA ASP A 76 9.09 -90.96 -20.70
C ASP A 76 10.34 -91.43 -19.97
N GLU A 77 11.31 -90.52 -19.83
CA GLU A 77 12.63 -90.81 -19.25
C GLU A 77 12.51 -91.35 -17.80
N ILE A 78 11.58 -90.81 -17.00
CA ILE A 78 11.36 -91.22 -15.60
C ILE A 78 10.65 -92.57 -15.55
N VAL A 79 9.66 -92.79 -16.43
CA VAL A 79 8.95 -94.08 -16.53
C VAL A 79 9.88 -95.20 -16.98
N ASN A 80 10.76 -94.94 -17.95
CA ASN A 80 11.74 -95.90 -18.44
C ASN A 80 12.81 -96.23 -17.38
N LEU A 81 13.29 -95.23 -16.65
CA LEU A 81 14.17 -95.44 -15.49
C LEU A 81 13.48 -96.27 -14.39
N ALA A 82 12.23 -95.98 -14.08
CA ALA A 82 11.48 -96.73 -13.07
C ALA A 82 11.18 -98.19 -13.49
N LYS A 83 10.96 -98.46 -14.77
CA LYS A 83 10.88 -99.83 -15.31
C LYS A 83 12.20 -100.60 -15.15
N ASN A 84 13.32 -99.95 -15.44
CA ASN A 84 14.63 -100.58 -15.31
C ASN A 84 14.95 -100.92 -13.84
N TRP A 85 14.57 -100.05 -12.90
CA TRP A 85 14.72 -100.28 -11.46
C TRP A 85 13.95 -101.52 -10.96
N LEU A 86 12.84 -101.86 -11.61
CA LEU A 86 12.03 -103.05 -11.30
C LEU A 86 12.58 -104.33 -11.90
N ARG A 87 13.31 -104.26 -13.02
CA ARG A 87 13.83 -105.42 -13.77
C ARG A 87 15.21 -105.85 -13.28
N ASP A 88 16.09 -104.88 -13.04
CA ASP A 88 17.47 -105.14 -12.68
C ASP A 88 17.72 -104.67 -11.23
N LYS A 89 18.16 -105.62 -10.38
CA LYS A 89 18.48 -105.32 -8.98
C LYS A 89 19.86 -104.70 -8.83
N ASP A 90 20.79 -104.98 -9.74
CA ASP A 90 22.19 -104.55 -9.67
C ASP A 90 22.35 -103.11 -10.20
N GLU A 91 21.42 -102.62 -11.02
CA GLU A 91 21.42 -101.24 -11.56
C GLU A 91 20.63 -100.22 -10.72
N ARG A 92 20.01 -100.65 -9.61
CA ARG A 92 19.10 -99.79 -8.83
C ARG A 92 19.74 -98.51 -8.31
N ASP A 93 20.97 -98.60 -7.82
CA ASP A 93 21.68 -97.44 -7.25
C ASP A 93 21.99 -96.39 -8.31
N GLU A 94 22.31 -96.81 -9.54
CA GLU A 94 22.58 -95.90 -10.65
C GLU A 94 21.30 -95.20 -11.12
N ILE A 95 20.20 -95.95 -11.17
CA ILE A 95 18.89 -95.42 -11.55
C ILE A 95 18.37 -94.44 -10.50
N GLU A 96 18.52 -94.77 -9.21
CA GLU A 96 18.15 -93.88 -8.10
C GLU A 96 18.92 -92.55 -8.13
N ARG A 97 20.21 -92.58 -8.54
CA ARG A 97 21.04 -91.37 -8.74
C ARG A 97 20.56 -90.52 -9.92
N LYS A 98 20.22 -91.13 -11.06
CA LYS A 98 19.68 -90.39 -12.23
C LYS A 98 18.35 -89.71 -11.92
N ILE A 99 17.46 -90.40 -11.20
CA ILE A 99 16.18 -89.87 -10.72
C ILE A 99 16.40 -88.68 -9.77
N GLU A 100 17.40 -88.74 -8.88
CA GLU A 100 17.75 -87.62 -8.01
C GLU A 100 18.21 -86.39 -8.82
N GLN A 101 19.07 -86.58 -9.81
CA GLN A 101 19.54 -85.49 -10.67
C GLN A 101 18.40 -84.79 -11.43
N ILE A 102 17.41 -85.55 -11.91
CA ILE A 102 16.23 -84.99 -12.59
C ILE A 102 15.38 -84.17 -11.62
N SER A 103 15.22 -84.65 -10.38
CA SER A 103 14.49 -83.94 -9.32
C SER A 103 15.14 -82.58 -9.02
N LEU A 104 16.46 -82.56 -8.80
CA LEU A 104 17.24 -81.35 -8.53
C LEU A 104 17.14 -80.34 -9.69
N LYS A 105 17.25 -80.80 -10.94
CA LYS A 105 17.09 -79.94 -12.13
C LYS A 105 15.70 -79.30 -12.24
N LYS A 106 14.63 -79.99 -11.82
CA LYS A 106 13.27 -79.43 -11.81
C LYS A 106 13.10 -78.35 -10.73
N ILE A 107 13.73 -78.52 -9.57
CA ILE A 107 13.71 -77.53 -8.48
C ILE A 107 14.47 -76.27 -8.89
N GLU A 108 15.69 -76.41 -9.41
CA GLU A 108 16.51 -75.27 -9.87
C GLU A 108 15.80 -74.44 -10.96
N LYS A 109 15.08 -75.09 -11.89
CA LYS A 109 14.31 -74.39 -12.94
C LYS A 109 13.16 -73.57 -12.37
N LYS A 110 12.51 -74.02 -11.29
CA LYS A 110 11.42 -73.29 -10.64
C LYS A 110 11.96 -72.08 -9.87
N GLU A 111 13.04 -72.25 -9.12
CA GLU A 111 13.70 -71.16 -8.39
C GLU A 111 14.20 -70.05 -9.32
N LYS A 112 14.83 -70.41 -10.45
CA LYS A 112 15.28 -69.44 -11.45
C LYS A 112 14.15 -68.59 -12.03
N ARG A 113 12.93 -69.15 -12.20
CA ARG A 113 11.77 -68.38 -12.69
C ARG A 113 11.27 -67.36 -11.67
N ILE A 114 11.17 -67.76 -10.40
CA ILE A 114 10.72 -66.88 -9.30
C ILE A 114 11.66 -65.67 -9.18
N ILE A 115 12.98 -65.91 -9.21
CA ILE A 115 13.99 -64.84 -9.13
C ILE A 115 13.86 -63.83 -10.29
N ILE A 116 13.49 -64.29 -11.50
CA ILE A 116 13.31 -63.41 -12.67
C ILE A 116 12.04 -62.58 -12.52
N GLU A 117 10.95 -63.15 -12.03
CA GLU A 117 9.68 -62.44 -11.80
C GLU A 117 9.84 -61.37 -10.72
N GLU A 118 10.50 -61.69 -9.59
CA GLU A 118 10.78 -60.74 -8.52
C GLU A 118 11.66 -59.56 -8.99
N LYS A 119 12.69 -59.84 -9.79
CA LYS A 119 13.53 -58.79 -10.39
C LYS A 119 12.75 -57.87 -11.32
N ASN A 120 11.87 -58.42 -12.16
CA ASN A 120 11.04 -57.63 -13.06
C ASN A 120 10.02 -56.75 -12.31
N GLU A 121 9.45 -57.25 -11.21
CA GLU A 121 8.58 -56.43 -10.35
C GLU A 121 9.33 -55.29 -9.67
N GLN A 122 10.52 -55.55 -9.13
CA GLN A 122 11.37 -54.52 -8.53
C GLN A 122 11.75 -53.44 -9.54
N GLU A 123 12.18 -53.80 -10.75
CA GLU A 123 12.46 -52.83 -11.81
C GLU A 123 11.23 -51.99 -12.18
N ASN A 124 10.04 -52.60 -12.23
CA ASN A 124 8.80 -51.87 -12.52
C ASN A 124 8.42 -50.88 -11.40
N ILE A 125 8.65 -51.24 -10.14
CA ILE A 125 8.44 -50.34 -9.00
C ILE A 125 9.42 -49.16 -9.07
N GLU A 126 10.69 -49.43 -9.39
CA GLU A 126 11.73 -48.41 -9.51
C GLU A 126 11.46 -47.45 -10.67
N LYS A 127 11.06 -47.98 -11.84
CA LYS A 127 10.63 -47.15 -12.99
C LYS A 127 9.45 -46.25 -12.64
N LYS A 128 8.44 -46.76 -11.93
CA LYS A 128 7.29 -45.95 -11.47
C LYS A 128 7.71 -44.86 -10.48
N LYS A 129 8.61 -45.17 -9.54
CA LYS A 129 9.15 -44.16 -8.60
C LYS A 129 9.91 -43.07 -9.35
N ASN A 130 10.79 -43.44 -10.28
CA ASN A 130 11.54 -42.47 -11.09
C ASN A 130 10.61 -41.56 -11.92
N GLN A 131 9.57 -42.12 -12.54
CA GLN A 131 8.58 -41.30 -13.26
C GLN A 131 7.82 -40.32 -12.34
N ASN A 132 7.52 -40.71 -11.11
CA ASN A 132 6.90 -39.80 -10.14
C ASN A 132 7.88 -38.69 -9.71
N TYR A 133 9.13 -39.03 -9.41
CA TYR A 133 10.14 -38.02 -9.07
C TYR A 133 10.37 -37.03 -10.21
N GLU A 134 10.35 -37.50 -11.45
CA GLU A 134 10.53 -36.64 -12.63
C GLU A 134 9.37 -35.64 -12.79
N LYS A 135 8.12 -36.08 -12.53
CA LYS A 135 6.96 -35.18 -12.48
C LYS A 135 7.06 -34.16 -11.34
N ASP A 136 7.49 -34.57 -10.16
CA ASP A 136 7.65 -33.68 -9.01
C ASP A 136 8.73 -32.62 -9.28
N ILE A 137 9.86 -33.03 -9.88
CA ILE A 137 10.93 -32.11 -10.31
C ILE A 137 10.39 -31.09 -11.32
N GLN A 138 9.62 -31.51 -12.31
CA GLN A 138 9.01 -30.60 -13.29
C GLN A 138 8.05 -29.60 -12.63
N GLN A 139 7.21 -30.06 -11.70
CA GLN A 139 6.31 -29.18 -10.96
C GLN A 139 7.08 -28.16 -10.10
N LEU A 140 8.14 -28.60 -9.42
CA LEU A 140 9.00 -27.72 -8.63
C LEU A 140 9.72 -26.69 -9.50
N GLN A 141 10.20 -27.08 -10.69
CA GLN A 141 10.82 -26.16 -11.66
C GLN A 141 9.83 -25.08 -12.13
N ILE A 142 8.60 -25.47 -12.47
CA ILE A 142 7.54 -24.51 -12.86
C ILE A 142 7.24 -23.55 -11.71
N LYS A 143 7.13 -24.06 -10.48
CA LYS A 143 6.87 -23.24 -9.29
C LYS A 143 8.01 -22.26 -9.02
N ASN A 144 9.26 -22.72 -9.11
CA ASN A 144 10.44 -21.86 -8.93
C ASN A 144 10.48 -20.74 -9.97
N LYS A 145 10.17 -21.03 -11.24
CA LYS A 145 10.12 -19.99 -12.29
C LYS A 145 9.05 -18.94 -12.00
N LYS A 146 7.87 -19.35 -11.54
CA LYS A 146 6.80 -18.41 -11.13
C LYS A 146 7.26 -17.53 -9.97
N LEU A 147 7.86 -18.12 -8.94
CA LEU A 147 8.37 -17.39 -7.78
C LEU A 147 9.48 -16.40 -8.17
N GLN A 148 10.38 -16.78 -9.06
CA GLN A 148 11.42 -15.89 -9.59
C GLN A 148 10.82 -14.66 -10.27
N ASN A 149 9.80 -14.84 -11.11
CA ASN A 149 9.10 -13.73 -11.74
C ASN A 149 8.44 -12.81 -10.69
N THR A 150 7.72 -13.37 -9.71
CA THR A 150 7.11 -12.58 -8.64
C THR A 150 8.14 -11.79 -7.83
N ILE A 151 9.30 -12.38 -7.53
CA ILE A 151 10.39 -11.67 -6.84
C ILE A 151 10.91 -10.50 -7.70
N GLN A 152 11.03 -10.71 -9.01
CA GLN A 152 11.46 -9.65 -9.92
C GLN A 152 10.44 -8.50 -10.00
N ASP A 153 9.15 -8.82 -10.11
CA ASP A 153 8.07 -7.82 -10.14
C ASP A 153 8.04 -7.00 -8.83
N LEU A 154 8.16 -7.68 -7.68
CA LEU A 154 8.24 -7.02 -6.38
C LEU A 154 9.49 -6.14 -6.24
N ARG A 155 10.64 -6.58 -6.79
CA ARG A 155 11.86 -5.77 -6.80
C ARG A 155 11.68 -4.49 -7.61
N ILE A 156 11.10 -4.59 -8.82
CA ILE A 156 10.79 -3.42 -9.66
C ILE A 156 9.85 -2.47 -8.92
N GLY A 157 8.75 -3.00 -8.35
CA GLY A 157 7.82 -2.19 -7.56
C GLY A 157 8.51 -1.49 -6.38
N GLY A 158 9.40 -2.18 -5.67
CA GLY A 158 10.20 -1.61 -4.59
C GLY A 158 11.10 -0.45 -5.06
N GLU A 159 11.78 -0.60 -6.20
CA GLU A 159 12.61 0.46 -6.79
C GLU A 159 11.78 1.68 -7.18
N ASP A 160 10.59 1.48 -7.73
CA ASP A 160 9.69 2.57 -8.13
C ASP A 160 9.15 3.32 -6.92
N TYR A 161 8.74 2.62 -5.85
CA TYR A 161 8.37 3.27 -4.60
C TYR A 161 9.54 4.05 -3.98
N GLN A 162 10.77 3.53 -4.07
CA GLN A 162 11.94 4.22 -3.54
C GLN A 162 12.25 5.52 -4.32
N LYS A 163 12.08 5.50 -5.65
CA LYS A 163 12.17 6.73 -6.48
C LYS A 163 11.10 7.74 -6.11
N GLU A 164 9.87 7.29 -5.91
CA GLU A 164 8.75 8.17 -5.53
C GLU A 164 8.96 8.81 -4.15
N ILE A 165 9.39 8.03 -3.16
CA ILE A 165 9.77 8.55 -1.84
C ILE A 165 10.86 9.63 -1.97
N SER A 166 11.88 9.39 -2.79
CA SER A 166 12.97 10.35 -3.01
C SER A 166 12.47 11.63 -3.68
N ARG A 167 11.48 11.53 -4.58
CA ARG A 167 10.84 12.70 -5.22
C ARG A 167 10.04 13.51 -4.20
N LEU A 168 9.18 12.85 -3.42
CA LEU A 168 8.35 13.47 -2.41
C LEU A 168 9.18 14.15 -1.31
N GLN A 169 10.30 13.54 -0.89
CA GLN A 169 11.23 14.17 0.05
C GLN A 169 11.82 15.48 -0.48
N LYS A 170 12.18 15.52 -1.78
CA LYS A 170 12.68 16.75 -2.42
C LYS A 170 11.61 17.82 -2.51
N GLU A 171 10.37 17.43 -2.82
CA GLU A 171 9.24 18.35 -2.90
C GLU A 171 8.89 18.93 -1.51
N LYS A 172 8.82 18.07 -0.49
CA LYS A 172 8.67 18.48 0.91
C LYS A 172 9.71 19.54 1.30
N GLY A 173 10.99 19.29 1.01
CA GLY A 173 12.05 20.25 1.32
C GLY A 173 12.01 21.55 0.50
N LYS A 174 11.29 21.61 -0.62
CA LYS A 174 11.00 22.88 -1.33
C LYS A 174 9.87 23.63 -0.66
N LEU A 175 8.79 22.92 -0.30
CA LEU A 175 7.64 23.51 0.38
C LEU A 175 8.02 24.06 1.75
N GLU A 176 8.85 23.35 2.52
CA GLU A 176 9.36 23.83 3.81
C GLU A 176 10.10 25.17 3.68
N ARG A 177 10.97 25.31 2.68
CA ARG A 177 11.66 26.58 2.39
C ARG A 177 10.71 27.70 2.01
N GLN A 178 9.71 27.42 1.16
CA GLN A 178 8.69 28.40 0.79
C GLN A 178 7.86 28.85 2.00
N VAL A 179 7.58 27.94 2.93
CA VAL A 179 6.87 28.26 4.17
C VAL A 179 7.74 29.14 5.06
N GLU A 180 9.02 28.83 5.23
CA GLU A 180 9.96 29.67 6.00
C GLU A 180 10.09 31.08 5.41
N GLU A 181 10.23 31.20 4.09
CA GLU A 181 10.26 32.48 3.37
C GLU A 181 9.00 33.30 3.64
N LYS A 182 7.81 32.69 3.51
CA LYS A 182 6.54 33.37 3.79
C LYS A 182 6.37 33.77 5.25
N ILE A 183 6.85 32.95 6.19
CA ILE A 183 6.85 33.31 7.62
C ILE A 183 7.71 34.55 7.85
N TYR A 184 8.88 34.62 7.23
CA TYR A 184 9.76 35.78 7.32
C TYR A 184 9.12 37.04 6.70
N GLU A 185 8.55 36.93 5.50
CA GLU A 185 7.84 38.02 4.84
C GLU A 185 6.66 38.54 5.67
N ASN A 186 5.84 37.64 6.23
CA ASN A 186 4.72 38.01 7.10
C ASN A 186 5.21 38.76 8.33
N LYS A 187 6.29 38.30 8.97
CA LYS A 187 6.85 38.99 10.14
C LYS A 187 7.31 40.40 9.79
N LYS A 188 7.95 40.58 8.63
CA LYS A 188 8.34 41.91 8.14
C LYS A 188 7.12 42.82 7.93
N MET A 189 6.04 42.29 7.35
CA MET A 189 4.79 43.04 7.18
C MET A 189 4.14 43.39 8.52
N GLU A 190 4.19 42.51 9.52
CA GLU A 190 3.70 42.79 10.88
C GLU A 190 4.47 43.94 11.55
N ASP A 191 5.79 43.99 11.37
CA ASP A 191 6.64 45.08 11.85
C ASP A 191 6.29 46.40 11.13
N GLU A 192 6.10 46.38 9.81
CA GLU A 192 5.68 47.54 9.01
C GLU A 192 4.30 48.06 9.44
N ILE A 193 3.31 47.17 9.64
CA ILE A 193 1.98 47.51 10.15
C ILE A 193 2.09 48.16 11.53
N SER A 194 2.94 47.63 12.40
CA SER A 194 3.15 48.19 13.74
C SER A 194 3.73 49.60 13.68
N GLY A 195 4.71 49.84 12.80
CA GLY A 195 5.27 51.17 12.56
C GLY A 195 4.24 52.16 12.01
N LEU A 196 3.41 51.73 11.05
CA LEU A 196 2.34 52.57 10.51
C LEU A 196 1.27 52.93 11.55
N LYS A 197 0.88 51.98 12.40
CA LYS A 197 -0.06 52.25 13.51
C LYS A 197 0.48 53.32 14.47
N GLU A 198 1.77 53.30 14.77
CA GLU A 198 2.39 54.29 15.62
C GLU A 198 2.44 55.68 14.95
N ASN A 199 2.71 55.73 13.65
CA ASN A 199 2.64 56.97 12.89
C ASN A 199 1.23 57.55 12.84
N ILE A 200 0.20 56.72 12.68
CA ILE A 200 -1.21 57.15 12.73
C ILE A 200 -1.51 57.80 14.08
N ARG A 201 -1.12 57.17 15.20
CA ARG A 201 -1.33 57.74 16.54
C ARG A 201 -0.68 59.12 16.70
N LYS A 202 0.53 59.30 16.18
CA LYS A 202 1.23 60.60 16.23
C LYS A 202 0.47 61.67 15.44
N LEU A 203 0.03 61.33 14.24
CA LEU A 203 -0.75 62.24 13.39
C LEU A 203 -2.12 62.58 13.99
N GLU A 204 -2.79 61.60 14.62
CA GLU A 204 -4.05 61.83 15.35
C GLU A 204 -3.85 62.81 16.50
N TYR A 205 -2.76 62.64 17.27
CA TYR A 205 -2.40 63.57 18.35
C TYR A 205 -2.12 64.99 17.84
N GLU A 206 -1.32 65.13 16.77
CA GLU A 206 -1.04 66.43 16.14
C GLU A 206 -2.31 67.10 15.61
N LEU A 207 -3.21 66.32 15.00
CA LEU A 207 -4.48 66.81 14.51
C LEU A 207 -5.36 67.35 15.65
N ASP A 208 -5.39 66.66 16.79
CA ASP A 208 -6.16 67.12 17.95
C ASP A 208 -5.59 68.40 18.57
N LEU A 209 -4.26 68.55 18.60
CA LEU A 209 -3.62 69.82 18.98
C LEU A 209 -4.04 70.96 18.03
N CYS A 210 -3.97 70.73 16.71
CA CYS A 210 -4.38 71.73 15.72
C CYS A 210 -5.88 72.09 15.85
N LYS A 211 -6.75 71.13 16.16
CA LYS A 211 -8.18 71.40 16.42
C LYS A 211 -8.34 72.30 17.65
N GLN A 212 -7.63 72.02 18.75
CA GLN A 212 -7.67 72.85 19.94
C GLN A 212 -7.19 74.28 19.68
N GLU A 213 -6.08 74.43 18.94
CA GLU A 213 -5.59 75.74 18.52
C GLU A 213 -6.63 76.48 17.66
N ASN A 214 -7.26 75.81 16.71
CA ASN A 214 -8.31 76.40 15.89
C ASN A 214 -9.52 76.86 16.72
N ILE A 215 -9.95 76.09 17.71
CA ILE A 215 -11.01 76.50 18.65
C ILE A 215 -10.58 77.76 19.41
N ASN A 216 -9.34 77.80 19.93
CA ASN A 216 -8.81 78.97 20.61
C ASN A 216 -8.82 80.22 19.70
N TYR A 217 -8.42 80.07 18.43
CA TYR A 217 -8.50 81.16 17.46
C TYR A 217 -9.94 81.62 17.23
N GLN A 218 -10.88 80.68 17.05
CA GLN A 218 -12.31 81.01 16.88
C GLN A 218 -12.84 81.81 18.08
N GLU A 219 -12.51 81.43 19.31
CA GLU A 219 -12.90 82.19 20.50
C GLU A 219 -12.32 83.61 20.51
N ILE A 220 -11.06 83.78 20.08
CA ILE A 220 -10.44 85.11 19.93
C ILE A 220 -11.20 85.96 18.91
N PHE A 221 -11.58 85.37 17.77
CA PHE A 221 -12.37 86.05 16.74
C PHE A 221 -13.78 86.41 17.22
N GLU A 222 -14.46 85.55 17.98
CA GLU A 222 -15.78 85.86 18.55
C GLU A 222 -15.72 87.02 19.54
N ARG A 223 -14.64 87.12 20.32
CA ARG A 223 -14.39 88.22 21.26
C ARG A 223 -13.83 89.48 20.60
N ALA A 224 -13.54 89.43 19.30
CA ALA A 224 -12.97 90.56 18.58
C ALA A 224 -13.91 91.78 18.64
N PRO A 225 -13.41 92.97 18.96
CA PRO A 225 -14.23 94.17 18.99
C PRO A 225 -14.88 94.43 17.63
N LYS A 226 -16.19 94.67 17.66
CA LYS A 226 -16.95 95.14 16.48
C LYS A 226 -16.59 96.59 16.21
N VAL A 227 -16.19 96.86 14.98
CA VAL A 227 -15.72 98.17 14.53
C VAL A 227 -16.46 98.60 13.29
N LEU A 228 -16.88 99.85 13.26
CA LEU A 228 -17.46 100.47 12.07
C LEU A 228 -16.41 101.30 11.35
N CYS A 229 -16.13 101.00 10.09
CA CYS A 229 -15.17 101.75 9.28
C CYS A 229 -15.86 102.52 8.15
N PHE A 230 -15.73 103.85 8.17
CA PHE A 230 -16.12 104.73 7.08
C PHE A 230 -14.96 104.86 6.10
N SER A 231 -15.11 104.24 4.92
CA SER A 231 -14.20 104.42 3.78
C SER A 231 -14.95 104.15 2.48
N LYS A 232 -14.70 104.97 1.47
CA LYS A 232 -15.25 104.77 0.12
C LYS A 232 -14.51 103.67 -0.65
N LYS A 233 -13.26 103.38 -0.27
CA LYS A 233 -12.42 102.36 -0.92
C LYS A 233 -12.63 101.03 -0.21
N ASP A 234 -12.74 99.93 -0.96
CA ASP A 234 -12.84 98.60 -0.38
C ASP A 234 -11.67 98.32 0.56
N ILE A 235 -12.00 97.89 1.78
CA ILE A 235 -11.01 97.51 2.78
C ILE A 235 -10.90 95.99 2.78
N ASN A 236 -9.68 95.47 2.64
CA ASN A 236 -9.43 94.05 2.90
C ASN A 236 -9.53 93.80 4.41
N LYS A 237 -10.56 93.05 4.83
CA LYS A 237 -10.81 92.69 6.23
C LYS A 237 -9.72 91.80 6.82
N ASP A 238 -9.02 91.03 5.99
CA ASP A 238 -7.91 90.17 6.42
C ASP A 238 -6.72 90.97 6.96
N ASN A 239 -6.64 92.27 6.62
CA ASN A 239 -5.64 93.17 7.19
C ASN A 239 -5.91 93.48 8.67
N PHE A 240 -7.09 93.13 9.22
CA PHE A 240 -7.49 93.42 10.59
C PHE A 240 -8.00 92.16 11.31
N PRO A 241 -7.16 91.13 11.48
CA PRO A 241 -7.63 89.82 11.97
C PRO A 241 -8.11 89.82 13.43
N PHE A 242 -7.83 90.87 14.20
CA PHE A 242 -8.33 90.98 15.58
C PHE A 242 -9.53 91.92 15.71
N TYR A 243 -10.15 92.31 14.60
CA TYR A 243 -11.29 93.24 14.57
C TYR A 243 -12.40 92.71 13.66
N ASN A 244 -13.64 92.80 14.13
CA ASN A 244 -14.80 92.53 13.27
C ASN A 244 -15.22 93.84 12.60
N VAL A 245 -14.70 94.08 11.40
CA VAL A 245 -14.87 95.35 10.66
C VAL A 245 -16.11 95.31 9.76
N GLU A 246 -17.06 96.17 10.05
CA GLU A 246 -18.19 96.52 9.18
C GLU A 246 -17.85 97.82 8.44
N GLN A 247 -17.97 97.81 7.12
CA GLN A 247 -17.59 98.97 6.29
C GLN A 247 -18.83 99.71 5.78
N LEU A 248 -18.82 101.04 5.89
CA LEU A 248 -19.78 101.93 5.25
C LEU A 248 -19.11 102.79 4.19
N TYR A 249 -19.61 102.66 2.95
CA TYR A 249 -19.08 103.33 1.77
C TYR A 249 -19.56 104.78 1.63
N LYS A 250 -20.70 105.11 2.22
CA LYS A 250 -21.33 106.43 2.09
C LYS A 250 -21.92 106.86 3.43
N TRP A 251 -21.88 108.16 3.69
CA TRP A 251 -22.66 108.76 4.75
C TRP A 251 -24.10 108.96 4.27
N SER A 252 -25.08 108.59 5.09
CA SER A 252 -26.46 109.06 4.98
C SER A 252 -26.90 109.59 6.34
N ASP A 253 -27.78 110.59 6.37
CA ASP A 253 -28.28 111.12 7.64
C ASP A 253 -29.11 110.06 8.42
N GLU A 254 -29.65 109.05 7.72
CA GLU A 254 -30.25 107.84 8.32
C GLU A 254 -29.23 106.95 9.06
N CYS A 255 -27.94 107.03 8.74
CA CYS A 255 -26.88 106.33 9.48
C CYS A 255 -26.72 106.90 10.91
N GLU A 256 -27.01 108.19 11.11
CA GLU A 256 -26.90 108.85 12.41
C GLU A 256 -27.96 108.32 13.39
N GLU A 257 -29.16 108.02 12.89
CA GLU A 257 -30.26 107.48 13.70
C GLU A 257 -30.16 105.97 13.96
N THR A 258 -29.46 105.23 13.09
CA THR A 258 -29.39 103.75 13.14
C THR A 258 -28.19 103.21 13.92
N ILE A 259 -27.10 103.98 14.03
CA ILE A 259 -25.88 103.56 14.74
C ILE A 259 -26.05 103.78 16.25
N LYS A 260 -26.35 102.68 16.97
CA LYS A 260 -26.49 102.68 18.43
C LYS A 260 -25.12 102.66 19.14
N ARG A 261 -25.05 103.34 20.28
CA ARG A 261 -23.84 103.48 21.12
C ARG A 261 -23.16 102.17 21.47
N ASP A 262 -23.94 101.13 21.73
CA ASP A 262 -23.43 99.85 22.27
C ASP A 262 -23.10 98.82 21.17
N LYS A 263 -23.32 99.16 19.88
CA LYS A 263 -23.14 98.21 18.77
C LYS A 263 -21.68 98.08 18.34
N TYR A 264 -20.92 99.18 18.37
CA TYR A 264 -19.53 99.22 17.93
C TYR A 264 -18.64 99.76 19.02
N LYS A 265 -17.55 99.04 19.31
CA LYS A 265 -16.56 99.43 20.32
C LYS A 265 -15.65 100.55 19.80
N GLU A 266 -15.38 100.56 18.50
CA GLU A 266 -14.60 101.62 17.85
C GLU A 266 -15.23 102.03 16.51
N ILE A 267 -15.05 103.30 16.14
CA ILE A 267 -15.39 103.83 14.81
C ILE A 267 -14.11 104.33 14.15
N TRP A 268 -13.84 103.88 12.93
CA TRP A 268 -12.69 104.28 12.13
C TRP A 268 -13.14 105.12 10.93
N ILE A 269 -12.47 106.25 10.67
CA ILE A 269 -12.86 107.18 9.60
C ILE A 269 -11.63 107.50 8.75
N ILE A 270 -11.76 107.26 7.44
CA ILE A 270 -10.76 107.68 6.43
C ILE A 270 -11.10 109.10 5.95
N GLU A 271 -10.41 110.09 6.48
CA GLU A 271 -10.76 111.51 6.30
C GLU A 271 -10.69 111.97 4.83
N THR A 272 -9.80 111.40 4.01
CA THR A 272 -9.70 111.80 2.59
C THR A 272 -10.88 111.36 1.74
N ASP A 273 -11.67 110.40 2.22
CA ASP A 273 -12.76 109.83 1.44
C ASP A 273 -14.05 110.65 1.58
N PHE A 274 -14.17 111.51 2.60
CA PHE A 274 -15.41 112.23 2.93
C PHE A 274 -15.16 113.73 3.04
N SER A 275 -16.23 114.51 2.86
CA SER A 275 -16.17 115.96 3.06
C SER A 275 -16.00 116.31 4.53
N TYR A 276 -15.46 117.50 4.81
CA TYR A 276 -15.23 117.97 6.17
C TYR A 276 -16.50 117.97 7.03
N SER A 277 -17.65 118.35 6.45
CA SER A 277 -18.93 118.35 7.14
C SER A 277 -19.39 116.94 7.51
N GLU A 278 -19.24 115.96 6.60
CA GLU A 278 -19.54 114.55 6.86
C GLU A 278 -18.64 113.96 7.95
N VAL A 279 -17.32 114.23 7.88
CA VAL A 279 -16.35 113.77 8.90
C VAL A 279 -16.69 114.34 10.28
N MET A 280 -17.13 115.60 10.37
CA MET A 280 -17.53 116.22 11.63
C MET A 280 -18.82 115.62 12.20
N LYS A 281 -19.76 115.19 11.36
CA LYS A 281 -20.93 114.43 11.81
C LYS A 281 -20.53 113.04 12.31
N MET A 282 -19.69 112.31 11.58
CA MET A 282 -19.18 110.99 11.99
C MET A 282 -18.44 111.04 13.34
N LYS A 283 -17.68 112.12 13.62
CA LYS A 283 -17.00 112.33 14.91
C LYS A 283 -17.96 112.49 16.09
N ARG A 284 -19.22 112.86 15.84
CA ARG A 284 -20.24 113.06 16.87
C ARG A 284 -21.06 111.80 17.14
N LEU A 285 -20.82 110.72 16.39
CA LEU A 285 -21.48 109.45 16.63
C LEU A 285 -21.21 108.94 18.04
N PRO A 286 -22.20 108.30 18.68
CA PRO A 286 -22.04 107.81 20.04
C PRO A 286 -21.14 106.57 20.02
N CYS A 287 -19.85 106.73 20.32
CA CYS A 287 -18.90 105.63 20.44
C CYS A 287 -17.77 106.01 21.41
N ASP A 288 -17.24 105.02 22.13
CA ASP A 288 -16.21 105.25 23.15
C ASP A 288 -14.84 105.60 22.55
N LYS A 289 -14.56 105.17 21.31
CA LYS A 289 -13.29 105.42 20.64
C LYS A 289 -13.46 105.66 19.15
N ILE A 290 -13.03 106.83 18.69
CA ILE A 290 -13.04 107.23 17.28
C ILE A 290 -11.59 107.40 16.79
N VAL A 291 -11.24 106.71 15.70
CA VAL A 291 -9.91 106.74 15.09
C VAL A 291 -9.99 107.41 13.72
N LEU A 292 -9.21 108.47 13.54
CA LEU A 292 -9.19 109.28 12.32
C LEU A 292 -7.85 109.14 11.63
N LYS A 293 -7.89 108.79 10.34
CA LYS A 293 -6.69 108.64 9.52
C LYS A 293 -6.90 109.14 8.10
N SER A 294 -5.79 109.58 7.50
CA SER A 294 -5.79 110.10 6.14
C SER A 294 -5.94 109.01 5.08
N ASN A 295 -5.53 107.77 5.35
CA ASN A 295 -5.69 106.66 4.40
C ASN A 295 -5.68 105.31 5.12
N ILE A 296 -6.11 104.26 4.41
CA ILE A 296 -6.19 102.89 4.94
C ILE A 296 -4.83 102.39 5.45
N LYS A 297 -3.71 102.72 4.78
CA LYS A 297 -2.36 102.32 5.22
C LYS A 297 -2.02 102.89 6.61
N SER A 298 -2.31 104.16 6.83
CA SER A 298 -2.10 104.84 8.12
C SER A 298 -3.06 104.34 9.21
N LEU A 299 -4.22 103.81 8.82
CA LEU A 299 -5.14 103.13 9.71
C LEU A 299 -4.56 101.79 10.16
N ILE A 300 -4.14 100.93 9.21
CA ILE A 300 -3.49 99.64 9.48
C ILE A 300 -2.32 99.81 10.46
N GLU A 301 -1.41 100.76 10.21
CA GLU A 301 -0.26 101.03 11.10
C GLU A 301 -0.69 101.48 12.51
N LYS A 302 -1.80 102.21 12.65
CA LYS A 302 -2.25 102.73 13.95
C LYS A 302 -2.96 101.70 14.80
N VAL A 303 -3.75 100.82 14.19
CA VAL A 303 -4.55 99.81 14.89
C VAL A 303 -3.88 98.44 14.93
N GLY A 304 -2.67 98.31 14.38
CA GLY A 304 -1.86 97.08 14.43
C GLY A 304 -2.31 96.01 13.44
N GLY A 305 -2.86 96.41 12.28
CA GLY A 305 -3.23 95.49 11.22
C GLY A 305 -2.03 95.04 10.37
N PHE A 306 -2.24 94.03 9.53
CA PHE A 306 -1.27 93.58 8.54
C PHE A 306 -1.42 94.38 7.26
N SER A 307 -0.36 95.06 6.82
CA SER A 307 -0.30 95.55 5.44
C SER A 307 0.36 94.46 4.61
N ASN A 308 -0.31 93.96 3.56
CA ASN A 308 0.28 93.06 2.56
C ASN A 308 1.36 93.80 1.76
N GLY A 309 2.46 94.07 2.43
CA GLY A 309 3.56 94.89 1.98
C GLY A 309 4.88 94.45 2.60
N TYR A 310 5.03 93.18 2.98
CA TYR A 310 6.30 92.46 3.04
C TYR A 310 6.03 90.95 2.91
N ALA A 311 6.11 90.45 1.68
CA ALA A 311 6.68 89.14 1.48
C ALA A 311 8.18 89.28 1.78
N ARG A 312 8.65 88.62 2.83
CA ARG A 312 10.02 88.14 2.94
C ARG A 312 9.98 86.73 3.47
#